data_AF-A0A168GP30-F1
#
_entry.id   AF-A0A168GP30-F1
#
_cell.length_a   1.000
_cell.length_b   1.000
_cell.length_c   1.000
_cell.angle_alpha   90.00
_cell.angle_beta   90.00
_cell.angle_gamma   90.00
#
_symmetry.space_group_name_H-M   'P 1'
#
loop_
_entity.id
_entity.type
_entity.pdbx_description
1 polymer ?
#
loop_
_entity_poly.entity_id
_entity_poly.type
_entity_poly.pdbx_seq_one_letter_code
_entity_poly.pdbx_strand_id
1 'polypeptide(L)' 'MKEIELTPKAEEDLEAIWDYSFRQIGVVQADA' A
#
# COMPACT_ATOMS: atom_id res chain seq x y z
N MET A 1 15.87 -13.44 -0.39
CA MET A 1 14.79 -12.58 0.14
C MET A 1 14.22 -13.31 1.34
N LYS A 2 14.06 -12.66 2.51
CA LYS A 2 13.31 -13.28 3.60
C LYS A 2 11.84 -13.05 3.31
N GLU A 3 11.04 -14.11 3.37
CA GLU A 3 9.59 -14.02 3.27
C GLU A 3 9.06 -13.46 4.58
N ILE A 4 8.28 -12.38 4.47
CA ILE A 4 7.62 -11.74 5.61
C ILE A 4 6.13 -11.94 5.40
N GLU A 5 5.47 -12.61 6.34
CA GLU A 5 4.02 -12.74 6.32
C GLU A 5 3.39 -11.49 6.92
N LEU A 6 2.44 -10.90 6.19
CA LEU A 6 1.64 -9.80 6.68
C LEU A 6 0.44 -10.34 7.44
N THR A 7 0.02 -9.61 8.47
CA THR A 7 -1.29 -9.87 9.06
C THR A 7 -2.36 -9.37 8.09
N PRO A 8 -3.59 -9.93 8.10
CA PRO A 8 -4.68 -9.43 7.24
C PRO A 8 -4.92 -7.93 7.38
N LYS A 9 -4.77 -7.40 8.60
CA LYS A 9 -4.92 -5.96 8.85
C LYS A 9 -3.83 -5.13 8.19
N ALA A 10 -2.59 -5.63 8.17
CA ALA A 10 -1.50 -4.94 7.49
C ALA A 10 -1.72 -4.89 5.97
N GLU A 11 -2.28 -5.94 5.37
CA GLU A 11 -2.65 -5.93 3.94
C GLU A 11 -3.74 -4.90 3.65
N GLU A 12 -4.81 -4.87 4.44
CA GLU A 12 -5.89 -3.88 4.31
C GLU A 12 -5.38 -2.43 4.45
N ASP A 13 -4.47 -2.21 5.41
CA ASP A 13 -3.91 -0.88 5.65
C ASP A 13 -3.05 -0.43 4.45
N LEU A 14 -2.28 -1.34 3.86
CA LEU A 14 -1.50 -1.05 2.65
C LEU A 14 -2.40 -0.72 1.45
N GLU A 15 -3.48 -1.47 1.26
CA GLU A 15 -4.47 -1.20 0.21
C GLU A 15 -5.12 0.18 0.40
N ALA A 16 -5.54 0.51 1.63
CA ALA A 16 -6.15 1.80 1.94
C ALA A 16 -5.19 2.98 1.71
N ILE A 17 -3.92 2.83 2.11
CA ILE A 17 -2.87 3.83 1.89
C ILE A 17 -2.63 4.03 0.40
N TRP A 18 -2.53 2.93 -0.36
CA TRP A 18 -2.36 2.95 -1.80
C TRP A 18 -3.51 3.68 -2.48
N ASP A 19 -4.75 3.30 -2.18
CA ASP A 19 -5.94 3.85 -2.82
C ASP A 19 -6.09 5.36 -2.54
N TYR A 20 -5.83 5.79 -1.32
CA TYR A 20 -5.81 7.20 -0.98
C TYR A 20 -4.72 7.95 -1.75
N SER A 21 -3.49 7.44 -1.73
CA SER A 21 -2.34 8.08 -2.39
C SER A 21 -2.54 8.15 -3.90
N PHE A 22 -2.98 7.07 -4.54
CA PHE A 22 -3.30 7.04 -5.96
C PHE A 22 -4.33 8.12 -6.33
N ARG A 23 -5.39 8.28 -5.52
CA ARG A 23 -6.44 9.29 -5.78
C ARG A 23 -5.98 10.72 -5.51
N GLN A 24 -5.10 10.95 -4.55
CA GLN A 24 -4.68 12.30 -4.16
C GLN A 24 -3.47 12.81 -4.94
N ILE A 25 -2.47 11.96 -5.15
CA ILE A 25 -1.17 12.36 -5.70
C ILE A 25 -0.83 11.63 -7.00
N GLY A 26 -1.57 10.60 -7.39
CA GLY A 26 -1.35 9.84 -8.62
C GLY A 26 -0.39 8.66 -8.44
N VAL A 27 -0.31 7.81 -9.46
CA VAL A 27 0.38 6.51 -9.37
C VAL A 27 1.88 6.63 -9.11
N VAL A 28 2.57 7.63 -9.69
CA VAL A 28 4.02 7.75 -9.58
C VAL A 28 4.44 8.02 -8.14
N GLN A 29 3.71 8.88 -7.41
CA GLN A 29 4.01 9.12 -6.00
C GLN A 29 3.41 8.07 -5.05
N ALA A 30 2.39 7.33 -5.47
CA ALA A 30 1.84 6.22 -4.67
C ALA A 30 2.75 4.98 -4.70
N ASP A 31 3.48 4.77 -5.79
CA ASP A 31 4.39 3.63 -6.04
C ASP A 31 5.87 3.89 -5.73
N ALA A 32 6.20 5.12 -5.34
CA ALA A 32 7.57 5.53 -4.99
C ALA A 32 7.91 5.24 -3.52
#